data_AF-A0A7M2V6N1-F1
#
_entry.id   AF-A0A7M2V6N1-F1
#
_cell.length_a   1.000
_cell.length_b   1.000
_cell.length_c   1.000
_cell.angle_alpha   90.00
_cell.angle_beta   90.00
_cell.angle_gamma   90.00
#
_symmetry.space_group_name_H-M   'P 1'
#
loop_
_entity.id
_entity.type
_entity.pdbx_description
1 polymer ?
#
loop_
_entity_poly.entity_id
_entity_poly.type
_entity_poly.pdbx_seq_one_letter_code
_entity_poly.pdbx_strand_id
1 'polypeptide(L)'
;MFELLKSLWKKDDTTLEEYDKQAQLLAVDIKSLEGNLAEDPRNSDVQKQLMLLYNRALNVFVKSKQYRHEVDSLFIRIDELRNIIRRNI
;
A
#
# COMPACT_ATOMS: atom_id res chain seq x y z
N MET A 1 6.58 -14.37 -1.20
CA MET A 1 6.84 -12.97 -1.60
C MET A 1 7.01 -12.00 -0.42
N PHE A 2 6.27 -12.16 0.69
CA PHE A 2 6.28 -11.22 1.84
C PHE A 2 7.63 -11.13 2.62
N GLU A 3 8.43 -12.20 2.61
CA GLU A 3 9.71 -12.29 3.32
C GLU A 3 10.81 -11.39 2.71
N LEU A 4 10.75 -11.16 1.39
CA LEU A 4 11.67 -10.26 0.67
C LEU A 4 11.38 -8.80 1.00
N LEU A 5 10.11 -8.46 1.22
CA LEU A 5 9.71 -7.12 1.66
C LEU A 5 10.35 -6.79 3.01
N LYS A 6 10.33 -7.73 3.97
CA LYS A 6 10.93 -7.56 5.31
C LYS A 6 12.42 -7.24 5.27
N SER A 7 13.18 -7.75 4.30
CA SER A 7 14.63 -7.49 4.21
C SER A 7 14.94 -6.07 3.73
N LEU A 8 14.06 -5.49 2.91
CA LEU A 8 14.15 -4.08 2.46
C LEU A 8 13.87 -3.08 3.60
N TRP A 9 13.42 -3.55 4.78
CA TRP A 9 13.10 -2.72 5.93
C TRP A 9 14.33 -2.26 6.73
N LYS A 10 15.53 -2.78 6.44
CA LYS A 10 16.69 -2.68 7.36
C LYS A 10 17.76 -1.62 7.02
N LYS A 11 17.53 -0.70 6.08
CA LYS A 11 18.56 0.30 5.75
C LYS A 11 18.03 1.74 5.68
N ASP A 12 18.38 2.49 6.72
CA ASP A 12 18.18 3.94 6.94
C ASP A 12 18.91 4.87 5.94
N ASP A 13 19.43 4.35 4.82
CA ASP A 13 20.18 5.12 3.81
C ASP A 13 19.63 4.86 2.40
N THR A 14 18.31 4.94 2.25
CA THR A 14 17.64 4.59 0.98
C THR A 14 17.70 5.78 0.02
N THR A 15 18.32 5.59 -1.14
CA THR A 15 18.41 6.61 -2.20
C THR A 15 17.03 6.90 -2.80
N LEU A 16 16.85 8.06 -3.44
CA LEU A 16 15.57 8.44 -4.07
C LEU A 16 15.06 7.38 -5.08
N GLU A 17 15.97 6.76 -5.85
CA GLU A 17 15.64 5.69 -6.80
C GLU A 17 15.11 4.43 -6.11
N GLU A 18 15.48 4.23 -4.86
CA GLU A 18 15.10 3.08 -4.06
C GLU A 18 13.72 3.26 -3.45
N TYR A 19 13.34 4.50 -3.10
CA TYR A 19 11.96 4.86 -2.80
C TYR A 19 11.05 4.68 -4.02
N ASP A 20 11.50 5.02 -5.23
CA ASP A 20 10.74 4.81 -6.46
C ASP A 20 10.51 3.31 -6.72
N LYS A 21 11.54 2.47 -6.54
CA LYS A 21 11.41 1.00 -6.62
C LYS A 21 10.48 0.43 -5.54
N GLN A 22 10.60 0.92 -4.30
CA GLN A 22 9.71 0.50 -3.21
C GLN A 22 8.27 0.92 -3.48
N ALA A 23 8.04 2.11 -4.01
CA ALA A 23 6.71 2.58 -4.39
C ALA A 23 6.09 1.65 -5.43
N GLN A 24 6.87 1.27 -6.45
CA GLN A 24 6.42 0.36 -7.49
C GLN A 24 6.08 -1.04 -6.94
N LEU A 25 6.90 -1.59 -6.06
CA LEU A 25 6.61 -2.88 -5.41
C LEU A 25 5.34 -2.80 -4.55
N LEU A 26 5.19 -1.73 -3.77
CA LEU A 26 4.00 -1.50 -2.96
C LEU A 26 2.75 -1.35 -3.84
N ALA A 27 2.84 -0.68 -4.98
CA ALA A 27 1.71 -0.55 -5.92
C ALA A 27 1.26 -1.92 -6.46
N VAL A 28 2.20 -2.82 -6.76
CA VAL A 28 1.90 -4.19 -7.20
C VAL A 28 1.24 -5.00 -6.08
N ASP A 29 1.79 -4.95 -4.86
CA ASP A 29 1.23 -5.66 -3.70
C ASP A 29 -0.17 -5.14 -3.34
N ILE A 30 -0.37 -3.82 -3.38
CA ILE A 30 -1.69 -3.19 -3.17
C ILE A 30 -2.67 -3.69 -4.22
N LYS A 31 -2.32 -3.66 -5.51
CA LYS A 31 -3.20 -4.10 -6.59
C LYS A 31 -3.59 -5.57 -6.47
N SER A 32 -2.67 -6.42 -6.02
CA SER A 32 -2.94 -7.83 -5.75
C SER A 32 -3.96 -8.01 -4.63
N LEU A 33 -3.77 -7.30 -3.50
CA LEU A 33 -4.70 -7.37 -2.38
C LEU A 33 -6.03 -6.66 -2.65
N GLU A 34 -6.06 -5.60 -3.47
CA GLU A 34 -7.30 -4.99 -3.97
C GLU A 34 -8.10 -6.01 -4.79
N GLY A 35 -7.42 -6.83 -5.61
CA GLY A 35 -8.05 -7.94 -6.32
C GLY A 35 -8.69 -8.94 -5.37
N ASN A 36 -7.94 -9.39 -4.36
CA ASN A 36 -8.46 -10.31 -3.33
C ASN A 36 -9.62 -9.69 -2.53
N LEU A 37 -9.59 -8.38 -2.27
CA LEU A 37 -10.67 -7.65 -1.60
C LEU A 37 -11.91 -7.54 -2.51
N ALA A 38 -11.74 -7.40 -3.83
CA ALA A 38 -12.85 -7.39 -4.76
C ALA A 38 -13.55 -8.76 -4.83
N GLU A 39 -12.79 -9.85 -4.69
CA GLU A 39 -13.33 -11.21 -4.61
C GLU A 39 -14.02 -11.49 -3.27
N ASP A 40 -13.43 -11.06 -2.16
CA ASP A 40 -14.02 -11.17 -0.82
C ASP A 40 -13.96 -9.85 -0.03
N PRO A 41 -14.94 -8.94 -0.26
CA PRO A 41 -14.97 -7.64 0.39
C PRO A 41 -15.21 -7.71 1.89
N ARG A 42 -15.63 -8.86 2.41
CA ARG A 42 -15.94 -9.09 3.84
C ARG A 42 -14.75 -9.65 4.61
N ASN A 43 -13.66 -9.97 3.93
CA ASN A 43 -12.46 -10.52 4.55
C ASN A 43 -11.75 -9.46 5.41
N SER A 44 -11.97 -9.51 6.72
CA SER A 44 -11.38 -8.56 7.67
C SER A 44 -9.85 -8.59 7.72
N ASP A 45 -9.23 -9.74 7.39
CA ASP A 45 -7.77 -9.86 7.37
C ASP A 45 -7.19 -9.15 6.14
N VAL A 46 -7.77 -9.37 4.95
CA VAL A 46 -7.37 -8.66 3.72
C VAL A 46 -7.57 -7.16 3.88
N GLN A 47 -8.69 -6.73 4.45
CA GLN A 47 -8.96 -5.31 4.76
C GLN A 47 -7.88 -4.69 5.64
N LYS A 48 -7.52 -5.32 6.76
CA LYS A 48 -6.48 -4.84 7.68
C LYS A 48 -5.11 -4.81 7.00
N GLN A 49 -4.78 -5.86 6.26
CA GLN A 49 -3.51 -5.96 5.55
C GLN A 49 -3.37 -4.89 4.47
N LEU A 50 -4.43 -4.64 3.70
CA LEU A 50 -4.49 -3.58 2.69
C LEU A 50 -4.33 -2.21 3.35
N MET A 51 -4.98 -1.97 4.49
CA MET A 51 -4.87 -0.71 5.23
C MET A 51 -3.45 -0.43 5.75
N LEU A 52 -2.73 -1.46 6.20
CA LEU A 52 -1.32 -1.34 6.62
C LEU A 52 -0.40 -1.02 5.44
N LEU A 53 -0.58 -1.71 4.31
CA LEU A 53 0.19 -1.46 3.09
C LEU A 53 -0.05 -0.07 2.54
N TYR A 54 -1.28 0.40 2.58
CA TYR A 54 -1.63 1.75 2.18
C TYR A 54 -0.94 2.83 3.02
N ASN A 55 -0.95 2.71 4.35
CA ASN A 55 -0.24 3.65 5.23
C ASN A 55 1.27 3.68 4.94
N ARG A 56 1.83 2.54 4.52
CA ARG A 56 3.23 2.44 4.14
C ARG A 56 3.51 3.05 2.78
N ALA A 57 2.64 2.78 1.79
CA ALA A 57 2.72 3.39 0.47
C ALA A 57 2.62 4.91 0.57
N LEU A 58 1.77 5.47 1.43
CA LEU A 58 1.77 6.91 1.71
C LEU A 58 3.15 7.44 2.11
N ASN A 59 3.79 6.80 3.10
CA ASN A 59 5.11 7.23 3.58
C ASN A 59 6.21 7.14 2.50
N VAL A 60 6.13 6.15 1.61
CA VAL A 60 7.11 5.93 0.53
C VAL A 60 6.82 6.86 -0.66
N PHE A 61 5.56 6.99 -1.07
CA PHE A 61 5.13 7.78 -2.21
C PHE A 61 5.37 9.28 -1.98
N VAL A 62 5.20 9.78 -0.75
CA VAL A 62 5.49 11.18 -0.40
C VAL A 62 6.99 11.50 -0.52
N LYS A 63 7.86 10.50 -0.29
CA LYS A 63 9.32 10.59 -0.40
C LYS A 63 9.82 10.37 -1.83
N SER A 64 9.09 9.60 -2.63
CA SER A 64 9.36 9.36 -4.05
C SER A 64 9.02 10.60 -4.88
N LYS A 65 9.96 11.07 -5.72
CA LYS A 65 9.66 12.19 -6.64
C LYS A 65 8.67 11.78 -7.73
N GLN A 66 8.73 10.52 -8.17
CA GLN A 66 7.88 10.01 -9.23
C GLN A 66 6.47 9.74 -8.73
N TYR A 67 6.29 9.15 -7.54
CA TYR A 67 4.98 8.72 -7.05
C TYR A 67 4.27 9.74 -6.15
N ARG A 68 4.88 10.91 -5.88
CA ARG A 68 4.27 11.95 -5.05
C ARG A 68 2.88 12.38 -5.54
N HIS A 69 2.65 12.39 -6.86
CA HIS A 69 1.35 12.74 -7.44
C HIS A 69 0.30 11.63 -7.30
N GLU A 70 0.73 10.38 -7.11
CA GLU A 70 -0.19 9.26 -6.85
C GLU A 70 -0.65 9.20 -5.40
N VAL A 71 -0.01 9.95 -4.48
CA VAL A 71 -0.39 10.03 -3.06
C VAL A 71 -1.86 10.40 -2.89
N ASP A 72 -2.36 11.37 -3.64
CA ASP A 72 -3.76 11.81 -3.56
C ASP A 72 -4.72 10.71 -4.02
N SER A 73 -4.38 10.01 -5.10
CA SER A 73 -5.16 8.86 -5.58
C SER A 73 -5.15 7.72 -4.57
N LEU A 74 -4.02 7.49 -3.91
CA LEU A 74 -3.88 6.50 -2.85
C LEU A 74 -4.76 6.84 -1.65
N PHE A 75 -4.85 8.11 -1.25
CA PHE A 75 -5.74 8.56 -0.18
C PHE A 75 -7.21 8.27 -0.45
N ILE A 76 -7.67 8.47 -1.69
CA ILE A 76 -9.05 8.16 -2.09
C ILE A 76 -9.32 6.67 -1.91
N ARG A 77 -8.44 5.79 -2.40
CA ARG A 77 -8.58 4.34 -2.26
C ARG A 77 -8.57 3.87 -0.79
N ILE A 78 -7.79 4.54 0.06
CA ILE A 78 -7.79 4.29 1.51
C ILE A 78 -9.14 4.64 2.13
N ASP A 79 -9.74 5.76 1.72
CA ASP A 79 -11.05 6.15 2.23
C ASP A 79 -12.15 5.21 1.74
N GLU A 80 -12.11 4.80 0.47
CA GLU A 80 -12.99 3.77 -0.10
C GLU A 80 -12.89 2.46 0.68
N LEU A 81 -11.67 1.97 0.92
CA LEU A 81 -11.42 0.79 1.75
C LEU A 81 -12.04 0.96 3.14
N ARG A 82 -11.82 2.11 3.78
CA ARG A 82 -12.35 2.39 5.11
C ARG A 82 -13.88 2.42 5.12
N ASN A 83 -14.51 2.90 4.05
CA ASN A 83 -15.96 2.89 3.90
C ASN A 83 -16.48 1.46 3.70
N ILE A 84 -15.77 0.60 2.99
CA ILE A 84 -16.09 -0.84 2.89
C ILE A 84 -15.99 -1.51 4.27
N ILE A 85 -14.90 -1.27 5.00
CA ILE A 85 -14.70 -1.79 6.36
C ILE A 85 -15.84 -1.34 7.28
N ARG A 86 -16.16 -0.04 7.30
CA ARG A 86 -17.25 0.52 8.13
C ARG A 86 -18.62 -0.05 7.79
N ARG A 87 -18.87 -0.41 6.52
CA ARG A 87 -20.14 -1.03 6.10
C ARG A 87 -20.26 -2.51 6.46
N ASN A 88 -19.14 -3.17 6.75
CA ASN A 88 -19.07 -4.59 7.08
C ASN A 88 -18.90 -4.88 8.59
N ILE A 89 -18.73 -3.84 9.43
CA ILE A 89 -18.79 -3.91 10.91
C ILE A 89 -20.23 -3.72 11.36
#